data_AF-A0A7C4G186-F1
#
_entry.id   AF-A0A7C4G186-F1
#
_cell.length_a   1.000
_cell.length_b   1.000
_cell.length_c   1.000
_cell.angle_alpha   90.00
_cell.angle_beta   90.00
_cell.angle_gamma   90.00
#
_symmetry.space_group_name_H-M   'P 1'
#
loop_
_entity.id
_entity.type
_entity.pdbx_description
1 polymer ?
#
loop_
_entity_poly.entity_id
_entity_poly.type
_entity_poly.pdbx_seq_one_letter_code
_entity_poly.pdbx_strand_id
1 'polypeptide(L)'
;MGLPDYLQGAADLHIHSSPDVDPRRYDDLELAREAARSGMTAVLMKSHQNSTVERAWLVSKVVPELRVFGGLVLNETVGGLNPAAVDLALKLGAKQIWMPTRSAKNHRLH
;
A
#
# COMPACT_ATOMS: atom_id res chain seq x y z
N MET A 1 -16.93 10.94 8.87
CA MET A 1 -17.40 12.05 7.98
C MET A 1 -17.19 11.55 6.57
N GLY A 2 -18.22 11.60 5.70
CA GLY A 2 -18.07 11.16 4.32
C GLY A 2 -17.18 12.12 3.51
N LEU A 3 -16.63 11.65 2.40
CA LEU A 3 -15.96 12.51 1.43
C LEU A 3 -16.94 13.55 0.86
N PRO A 4 -16.46 14.74 0.47
CA PRO A 4 -17.27 15.68 -0.30
C PRO A 4 -17.72 15.04 -1.63
N ASP A 5 -18.85 15.50 -2.17
CA ASP A 5 -19.49 14.87 -3.33
C ASP A 5 -18.56 14.70 -4.55
N TYR A 6 -17.65 15.64 -4.78
CA TYR A 6 -16.69 15.59 -5.89
C TYR A 6 -15.54 14.57 -5.70
N LEU A 7 -15.42 13.94 -4.53
CA LEU A 7 -14.47 12.86 -4.23
C LEU A 7 -15.15 11.50 -4.04
N GLN A 8 -16.47 11.41 -4.21
CA GLN A 8 -17.17 10.13 -4.13
C GLN A 8 -16.64 9.17 -5.21
N GLY A 9 -16.32 7.95 -4.80
CA GLY A 9 -15.69 6.95 -5.67
C GLY A 9 -14.21 7.20 -5.95
N ALA A 10 -13.54 8.12 -5.23
CA ALA A 10 -12.10 8.32 -5.36
C ALA A 10 -11.29 7.09 -4.95
N ALA A 11 -10.05 7.04 -5.44
CA ALA A 11 -9.05 6.06 -5.04
C ALA A 11 -7.79 6.78 -4.57
N ASP A 12 -7.22 6.32 -3.45
CA ASP A 12 -5.92 6.79 -2.98
C ASP A 12 -4.86 5.73 -3.26
N LEU A 13 -3.84 6.11 -4.01
CA LEU A 13 -2.84 5.22 -4.57
C LEU A 13 -1.55 5.14 -3.73
N HIS A 14 -1.49 5.82 -2.58
CA HIS A 14 -0.29 5.84 -1.75
C HIS A 14 -0.63 6.03 -0.27
N ILE A 15 -1.01 4.94 0.40
CA ILE A 15 -1.33 4.96 1.83
C ILE A 15 -0.42 4.01 2.60
N HIS A 16 0.00 4.43 3.80
CA HIS A 16 0.72 3.57 4.73
C HIS A 16 -0.14 3.23 5.94
N SER A 17 -0.18 1.95 6.30
CA SER A 17 -0.94 1.39 7.42
C SER A 17 -0.10 0.40 8.23
N SER A 18 -0.48 0.19 9.49
CA SER A 18 0.14 -0.80 10.37
C SER A 18 -0.24 -2.22 9.94
N PRO A 19 0.65 -3.22 10.10
CA PRO A 19 1.98 -3.13 10.72
C PRO A 19 3.01 -2.40 9.83
N ASP A 20 3.80 -1.53 10.46
CA ASP A 20 4.90 -0.78 9.87
C ASP A 20 5.92 -0.44 11.00
N VAL A 21 7.14 -0.09 10.64
CA VAL A 21 8.15 0.42 11.59
C VAL A 21 7.78 1.82 12.07
N ASP A 22 7.21 2.64 11.18
CA ASP A 22 6.71 3.95 11.60
C ASP A 22 5.31 3.80 12.17
N PRO A 23 4.99 4.46 13.30
CA PRO A 23 3.62 4.51 13.79
C PRO A 23 2.66 5.03 12.71
N ARG A 24 1.65 4.23 12.37
CA ARG A 24 0.58 4.62 11.45
C ARG A 24 -0.71 4.88 12.22
N ARG A 25 -1.54 5.75 11.65
CA ARG A 25 -2.84 6.11 12.23
C ARG A 25 -3.82 4.93 12.29
N TYR A 26 -3.74 4.04 11.31
CA TYR A 26 -4.64 2.90 11.15
C TYR A 26 -3.82 1.64 10.89
N ASP A 27 -4.34 0.49 11.34
CA ASP A 27 -4.00 -0.79 10.74
C ASP A 27 -4.69 -1.00 9.38
N ASP A 28 -4.38 -2.10 8.70
CA ASP A 28 -4.91 -2.41 7.37
C ASP A 28 -6.44 -2.52 7.31
N LEU A 29 -7.04 -3.11 8.34
CA LEU A 29 -8.49 -3.34 8.40
C LEU A 29 -9.21 -2.07 8.79
N GLU A 30 -8.67 -1.30 9.73
CA GLU A 30 -9.16 0.02 10.10
C GLU A 30 -9.11 0.97 8.90
N LEU A 31 -7.99 0.98 8.16
CA LEU A 31 -7.84 1.79 6.95
C LEU A 31 -8.90 1.42 5.91
N ALA A 32 -9.05 0.14 5.59
CA ALA A 32 -9.99 -0.29 4.57
C ALA A 32 -11.44 0.00 4.97
N ARG A 33 -11.82 -0.24 6.23
CA ARG A 33 -13.16 0.10 6.73
C ARG A 33 -13.42 1.60 6.69
N GLU A 34 -12.44 2.43 7.05
CA GLU A 34 -12.61 3.88 7.02
C GLU A 34 -12.75 4.39 5.58
N ALA A 35 -11.92 3.90 4.65
CA ALA A 35 -12.01 4.25 3.24
C ALA A 35 -13.37 3.85 2.63
N ALA A 36 -13.83 2.64 2.92
CA ALA A 36 -15.16 2.17 2.50
C ALA A 36 -16.28 3.06 3.05
N ARG A 37 -16.28 3.33 4.37
CA ARG A 37 -17.27 4.21 5.03
C ARG A 37 -17.26 5.63 4.48
N SER A 38 -16.11 6.08 3.98
CA SER A 38 -15.94 7.44 3.44
C SER A 38 -16.44 7.59 2.00
N GLY A 39 -16.79 6.49 1.32
CA GLY A 39 -17.25 6.48 -0.08
C GLY A 39 -16.13 6.30 -1.11
N MET A 40 -14.95 5.83 -0.70
CA MET A 40 -13.87 5.52 -1.63
C MET A 40 -14.13 4.20 -2.37
N THR A 41 -13.61 4.09 -3.60
CA THR A 41 -13.72 2.86 -4.39
C THR A 41 -12.50 1.95 -4.25
N ALA A 42 -11.34 2.52 -3.91
CA ALA A 42 -10.11 1.76 -3.79
C ALA A 42 -9.05 2.44 -2.92
N VAL A 43 -8.13 1.62 -2.41
CA VAL A 43 -6.88 2.07 -1.79
C VAL A 43 -5.72 1.23 -2.27
N LEU A 44 -4.53 1.82 -2.34
CA LEU A 44 -3.28 1.12 -2.61
C LEU A 44 -2.33 1.30 -1.42
N MET A 45 -2.09 0.20 -0.73
CA MET A 45 -1.26 0.14 0.46
C MET A 45 0.22 0.10 0.08
N LYS A 46 1.04 0.84 0.80
CA LYS A 46 2.48 0.92 0.62
C LYS A 46 3.18 0.76 1.97
N SER A 47 4.28 0.01 1.95
CA SER A 47 5.25 -0.09 3.06
C SER A 47 6.63 0.30 2.55
N HIS A 48 7.47 0.90 3.39
CA HIS A 48 8.88 1.12 3.05
C HIS A 48 9.73 -0.13 3.28
N GLN A 49 9.20 -1.16 3.92
CA GLN A 49 9.96 -2.26 4.47
C GLN A 49 9.66 -3.58 3.77
N ASN A 50 8.45 -3.78 3.29
CA ASN A 50 7.99 -5.08 2.81
C ASN A 50 6.90 -4.95 1.75
N SER A 51 6.61 -6.07 1.10
CA SER A 51 5.46 -6.19 0.20
C SER A 51 4.15 -5.93 0.95
N THR A 52 3.23 -5.23 0.31
CA THR A 52 1.85 -5.05 0.78
C THR A 52 0.84 -5.86 -0.02
N VAL A 53 1.29 -6.65 -1.01
CA VAL A 53 0.41 -7.42 -1.90
C VAL A 53 -0.37 -8.48 -1.13
N GLU A 54 0.28 -9.20 -0.23
CA GLU A 54 -0.27 -10.26 0.60
C GLU A 54 -1.27 -9.70 1.62
N ARG A 55 -0.93 -8.55 2.21
CA ARG A 55 -1.80 -7.80 3.13
C ARG A 55 -3.06 -7.32 2.41
N ALA A 56 -2.90 -6.70 1.26
CA ALA A 56 -4.02 -6.25 0.43
C ALA A 56 -4.93 -7.42 0.02
N TRP A 57 -4.36 -8.58 -0.34
CA TRP A 57 -5.13 -9.77 -0.65
C TRP A 57 -5.99 -10.22 0.54
N LEU A 58 -5.41 -10.33 1.75
CA LEU A 58 -6.17 -10.70 2.96
C LEU A 58 -7.26 -9.69 3.28
N VAL A 59 -6.94 -8.39 3.27
CA VAL A 59 -7.90 -7.31 3.57
C VAL A 59 -9.06 -7.32 2.58
N SER A 60 -8.79 -7.55 1.29
CA SER A 60 -9.85 -7.62 0.27
C SER A 60 -10.87 -8.75 0.54
N LYS A 61 -10.50 -9.78 1.32
CA LYS A 61 -11.44 -10.83 1.76
C LYS A 61 -12.30 -10.41 2.94
N VAL A 62 -11.83 -9.47 3.75
CA VAL A 62 -12.51 -9.00 4.97
C VAL A 62 -13.39 -7.78 4.69
N VAL A 63 -12.98 -6.92 3.75
CA VAL A 63 -13.68 -5.68 3.36
C VAL A 63 -13.99 -5.73 1.85
N PRO A 64 -14.94 -6.57 1.41
CA PRO A 64 -15.20 -6.81 -0.01
C PRO A 64 -15.79 -5.61 -0.76
N GLU A 65 -16.34 -4.63 -0.05
CA GLU A 65 -16.91 -3.39 -0.62
C GLU A 65 -15.85 -2.40 -1.14
N LEU A 66 -14.58 -2.57 -0.74
CA LEU A 66 -13.47 -1.72 -1.15
C LEU A 66 -12.45 -2.53 -1.96
N ARG A 67 -11.98 -1.97 -3.07
CA ARG A 67 -10.84 -2.57 -3.80
C ARG A 67 -9.55 -2.23 -3.08
N VAL A 68 -8.92 -3.23 -2.48
CA VAL A 68 -7.65 -3.06 -1.77
C VAL A 68 -6.52 -3.61 -2.63
N PHE A 69 -5.54 -2.75 -2.92
CA PHE A 69 -4.37 -3.08 -3.72
C PHE A 69 -3.10 -2.96 -2.90
N GLY A 70 -2.08 -3.72 -3.29
CA GLY A 70 -0.74 -3.65 -2.71
C GLY A 70 0.33 -3.44 -3.78
N GLY A 71 1.56 -3.30 -3.32
CA GLY A 71 2.72 -3.09 -4.16
C GLY A 71 4.01 -3.45 -3.43
N LEU A 72 5.14 -3.11 -4.07
CA LEU A 72 6.48 -3.39 -3.55
C LEU A 72 7.39 -2.17 -3.73
N VAL A 73 8.04 -1.75 -2.64
CA VAL A 73 9.11 -0.74 -2.69
C VAL A 73 10.46 -1.44 -2.73
N LEU A 74 11.31 -1.07 -3.69
CA LEU A 74 12.62 -1.66 -3.93
C LEU A 74 13.71 -1.15 -2.97
N ASN A 75 13.43 -1.14 -1.68
CA ASN A 75 14.43 -0.85 -0.64
C ASN A 75 15.32 -2.08 -0.36
N GLU A 76 16.38 -1.88 0.41
CA GLU A 76 17.34 -2.95 0.77
C GLU A 76 16.70 -4.13 1.50
N THR A 77 15.60 -3.91 2.21
CA THR A 77 14.84 -4.99 2.88
C THR A 77 14.33 -6.06 1.91
N VAL A 78 14.27 -5.75 0.60
CA VAL A 78 13.91 -6.69 -0.47
C VAL A 78 15.07 -6.90 -1.46
N GLY A 79 16.29 -6.48 -1.11
CA GLY A 79 17.49 -6.59 -1.93
C GLY A 79 17.75 -5.41 -2.87
N GLY A 80 17.05 -4.28 -2.72
CA GLY A 80 17.23 -3.10 -3.58
C GLY A 80 16.54 -3.26 -4.95
N LEU A 81 17.21 -2.81 -6.03
CA LEU A 81 16.74 -3.00 -7.41
C LEU A 81 16.80 -4.49 -7.79
N ASN A 82 15.83 -5.25 -7.32
CA ASN A 82 15.78 -6.70 -7.39
C ASN A 82 14.70 -7.17 -8.38
N PRO A 83 15.06 -7.58 -9.61
CA PRO A 83 14.09 -8.02 -10.62
C PRO A 83 13.30 -9.26 -10.22
N ALA A 84 13.89 -10.18 -9.43
CA ALA A 84 13.18 -11.38 -8.97
C ALA A 84 12.06 -11.04 -7.99
N ALA A 85 12.29 -10.06 -7.10
CA ALA A 85 11.26 -9.56 -6.20
C ALA A 85 10.14 -8.85 -6.97
N VAL A 86 10.47 -8.10 -8.03
CA VAL A 86 9.49 -7.47 -8.92
C VAL A 86 8.62 -8.52 -9.61
N ASP A 87 9.23 -9.53 -10.24
CA ASP A 87 8.51 -10.59 -10.94
C ASP A 87 7.53 -11.33 -10.01
N LEU A 88 7.99 -11.71 -8.80
CA LEU A 88 7.14 -12.32 -7.80
C LEU A 88 5.97 -11.42 -7.39
N ALA A 89 6.23 -10.15 -7.06
CA ALA A 89 5.20 -9.21 -6.63
C ALA A 89 4.14 -9.00 -7.72
N LEU A 90 4.56 -8.88 -8.99
CA LEU A 90 3.63 -8.76 -10.13
C LEU A 90 2.77 -10.01 -10.29
N LYS A 91 3.36 -11.21 -10.17
CA LYS A 91 2.62 -12.49 -10.20
C LYS A 91 1.60 -12.61 -9.07
N LEU A 92 1.90 -12.06 -7.89
CA LEU A 92 0.97 -12.01 -6.75
C LEU A 92 -0.08 -10.89 -6.87
N GLY A 93 0.04 -10.01 -7.86
CA GLY A 93 -0.98 -9.00 -8.19
C GLY A 93 -0.65 -7.57 -7.75
N ALA A 94 0.63 -7.26 -7.48
CA ALA A 94 1.07 -5.88 -7.23
C ALA A 94 0.55 -4.92 -8.30
N LYS A 95 0.00 -3.77 -7.86
CA LYS A 95 -0.44 -2.70 -8.77
C LYS A 95 0.63 -1.63 -8.97
N GLN A 96 1.59 -1.55 -8.06
CA GLN A 96 2.70 -0.63 -8.19
C GLN A 96 4.00 -1.21 -7.66
N ILE A 97 5.08 -0.93 -8.40
CA ILE A 97 6.45 -1.13 -7.96
C ILE A 97 7.06 0.27 -7.82
N TRP A 98 7.58 0.59 -6.64
CA TRP A 98 8.28 1.85 -6.42
C TRP A 98 9.78 1.63 -6.40
N MET A 99 10.50 2.62 -6.94
CA MET A 99 11.94 2.73 -6.79
C MET A 99 12.34 2.85 -5.30
N PRO A 100 13.64 2.65 -4.97
CA PRO A 100 14.13 2.83 -3.62
C PRO A 100 13.67 4.17 -3.04
N THR A 101 13.24 4.15 -1.78
CA THR A 101 12.86 5.33 -1.01
C THR A 101 13.91 5.56 0.08
N ARG A 102 13.82 4.86 1.21
CA ARG A 102 14.78 4.92 2.32
C ARG A 102 16.18 4.46 1.93
N SER A 103 16.27 3.55 0.97
CA SER A 103 17.54 3.08 0.44
C SER A 103 18.06 3.93 -0.72
N ALA A 104 17.33 4.96 -1.17
CA ALA A 104 17.85 5.87 -2.18
C ALA A 104 19.02 6.67 -1.61
N LYS A 105 20.09 6.81 -2.41
CA LYS A 105 21.29 7.57 -2.02
C LYS A 105 20.95 8.96 -1.49
N ASN A 106 20.08 9.69 -2.20
CA ASN A 106 19.70 11.04 -1.79
C ASN A 106 18.96 11.08 -0.44
N HIS A 107 18.12 10.07 -0.16
CA HIS A 107 17.41 10.00 1.12
C HIS A 107 18.34 9.69 2.29
N ARG A 108 19.49 9.05 2.07
CA ARG A 108 20.46 8.72 3.13
C ARG A 108 21.43 9.84 3.45
N LEU A 109 21.58 10.79 2.53
CA LEU A 109 22.46 11.93 2.71
C LEU A 109 21.79 13.06 3.50
N HIS A 110 20.51 12.91 3.82
CA HIS A 110 19.65 13.87 4.53
C HIS A 110 18.86 13.15 5.62
#